data_AF-A0A6G1SAB2-F1
#
_entry.id   AF-A0A6G1SAB2-F1
#
_cell.length_a   1.000
_cell.length_b   1.000
_cell.length_c   1.000
_cell.angle_alpha   90.00
_cell.angle_beta   90.00
_cell.angle_gamma   90.00
#
_symmetry.space_group_name_H-M   'P 1'
#
loop_
_entity.id
_entity.type
_entity.pdbx_description
1 polymer ?
#
loop_
_entity_poly.entity_id
_entity_poly.type
_entity_poly.pdbx_seq_one_letter_code
_entity_poly.pdbx_strand_id
1 'polypeptide(L)'
;MSGLQSAYGYKERRREAHTQAEQKRRDAIKKGYEDLQHMVPTCQQQDSISSYKLSKATILQRSIEHIQTLHKSKTKHDNELQTLRKELCALEIMNANYEQMLRQHQLSLQLNHQQINQVSEQIKFEIFQAFCDNLFASFDRYVTFGDFKQLSASIFNWLEEHGKPQTLRHMCLSILRDFYTSSPNSVN
;
A
#
# COMPACT_ATOMS: atom_id res chain seq x y z
N MET A 1 48.04 78.79 24.81
CA MET A 1 48.50 77.43 24.41
C MET A 1 47.54 76.29 24.81
N SER A 2 46.30 76.58 25.26
CA SER A 2 45.35 75.60 25.80
C SER A 2 44.46 74.88 24.76
N GLY A 3 44.36 75.37 23.52
CA GLY A 3 43.51 74.76 22.48
C GLY A 3 44.08 73.49 21.83
N LEU A 4 45.41 73.34 21.80
CA LEU A 4 46.07 72.20 21.15
C LEU A 4 46.03 70.93 22.01
N GLN A 5 46.14 71.03 23.35
CA GLN A 5 46.04 69.88 24.25
C GLN A 5 44.65 69.21 24.24
N SER A 6 43.58 70.00 24.12
CA SER A 6 42.19 69.48 24.02
C SER A 6 41.95 68.73 22.71
N ALA A 7 42.47 69.23 21.59
CA ALA A 7 42.39 68.57 20.29
C ALA A 7 43.19 67.25 20.23
N TYR A 8 44.33 67.16 20.91
CA TYR A 8 45.11 65.93 21.05
C TYR A 8 44.35 64.86 21.88
N GLY A 9 43.75 65.24 23.03
CA GLY A 9 42.95 64.31 23.83
C GLY A 9 41.64 63.85 23.18
N TYR A 10 41.07 64.64 22.26
CA TYR A 10 39.94 64.22 21.43
C TYR A 10 40.34 63.22 20.34
N LYS A 11 41.48 63.45 19.68
CA LYS A 11 42.04 62.50 18.70
C LYS A 11 42.39 61.15 19.35
N GLU A 12 42.92 61.17 20.57
CA GLU A 12 43.26 59.94 21.31
C GLU A 12 42.02 59.14 21.71
N ARG A 13 40.99 59.79 22.29
CA ARG A 13 39.70 59.12 22.59
C ARG A 13 39.04 58.52 21.36
N ARG A 14 39.15 59.16 20.19
CA ARG A 14 38.67 58.61 18.92
C ARG A 14 39.45 57.37 18.48
N ARG A 15 40.77 57.35 18.68
CA ARG A 15 41.61 56.18 18.38
C ARG A 15 41.25 55.01 19.30
N GLU A 16 41.11 55.25 20.60
CA GLU A 16 40.72 54.23 21.57
C GLU A 16 39.35 53.62 21.25
N ALA A 17 38.34 54.46 20.96
CA ALA A 17 37.02 54.00 20.57
C ALA A 17 37.05 53.17 19.28
N HIS A 18 37.85 53.59 18.29
CA HIS A 18 38.04 52.84 17.05
C HIS A 18 38.71 51.47 17.31
N THR A 19 39.75 51.42 18.13
CA THR A 19 40.43 50.18 18.51
C THR A 19 39.50 49.23 19.27
N GLN A 20 38.67 49.74 20.19
CA GLN A 20 37.68 48.94 20.91
C GLN A 20 36.61 48.36 19.97
N ALA A 21 36.09 49.17 19.05
CA ALA A 21 35.12 48.71 18.05
C ALA A 21 35.71 47.62 17.14
N GLU A 22 36.97 47.80 16.72
CA GLU A 22 37.69 46.82 15.90
C GLU A 22 37.96 45.52 16.67
N GLN A 23 38.33 45.60 17.94
CA GLN A 23 38.51 44.43 18.80
C GLN A 23 37.20 43.65 18.94
N LYS A 24 36.08 44.33 19.25
CA LYS A 24 34.75 43.71 19.32
C LYS A 24 34.37 43.01 18.01
N ARG A 25 34.66 43.62 16.85
CA ARG A 25 34.44 43.00 15.53
C ARG A 25 35.30 41.73 15.37
N ARG A 26 36.57 41.77 15.77
CA ARG A 26 37.47 40.61 15.70
C ARG A 26 37.03 39.47 16.61
N ASP A 27 36.56 39.78 17.81
CA ASP A 27 36.05 38.79 18.76
C ASP A 27 34.78 38.11 18.24
N ALA A 28 33.88 38.87 17.61
CA ALA A 28 32.70 38.32 16.95
C ALA A 28 33.07 37.37 15.79
N ILE A 29 34.05 37.75 14.96
CA ILE A 29 34.55 36.88 13.88
C ILE A 29 35.19 35.61 14.45
N LYS A 30 35.99 35.73 15.52
CA LYS A 30 36.62 34.59 16.19
C LYS A 30 35.56 33.62 16.72
N LYS A 31 34.51 34.13 17.35
CA LYS A 31 33.36 33.32 17.77
C LYS A 31 32.69 32.61 16.59
N GLY A 32 32.50 33.30 15.46
CA GLY A 32 31.95 32.67 14.25
C GLY A 32 32.79 31.51 13.72
N TYR A 33 34.13 31.58 13.82
CA TYR A 33 34.99 30.43 13.49
C TYR A 33 34.85 29.27 14.47
N GLU A 34 34.73 29.56 15.76
CA GLU A 34 34.46 28.56 16.78
C GLU A 34 33.11 27.86 16.49
N ASP A 35 32.05 28.62 16.22
CA ASP A 35 30.73 28.08 15.89
C ASP A 35 30.76 27.20 14.62
N LEU A 36 31.45 27.65 13.55
CA LEU A 36 31.64 26.85 12.33
C LEU A 36 32.36 25.52 12.60
N GLN A 37 33.39 25.54 13.45
CA GLN A 37 34.12 24.32 13.81
C GLN A 37 33.23 23.31 14.56
N HIS A 38 32.25 23.78 15.34
CA HIS A 38 31.29 22.91 16.03
C HIS A 38 30.18 22.40 15.11
N MET A 39 29.74 23.18 14.12
CA MET A 39 28.65 22.76 13.24
C MET A 39 29.11 21.83 12.11
N VAL A 40 30.36 21.94 11.68
CA VAL A 40 30.90 21.18 10.54
C VAL A 40 31.53 19.88 11.04
N PRO A 41 30.96 18.69 10.79
CA PRO A 41 31.43 17.43 11.37
C PRO A 41 32.89 17.11 11.00
N THR A 42 33.29 17.43 9.76
CA THR A 42 34.67 17.22 9.30
C THR A 42 35.68 18.13 9.99
N CYS A 43 35.25 19.22 10.63
CA CYS A 43 36.10 20.06 11.49
C CYS A 43 36.27 19.48 12.90
N GLN A 44 35.36 18.60 13.35
CA GLN A 44 35.41 17.93 14.66
C GLN A 44 36.20 16.63 14.64
N GLN A 45 36.30 15.95 13.50
CA GLN A 45 36.93 14.64 13.34
C GLN A 45 38.48 14.61 13.51
N GLN A 46 39.13 15.71 13.87
CA GLN A 46 40.56 15.66 14.17
C GLN A 46 40.80 14.95 15.50
N ASP A 47 41.67 13.93 15.45
CA ASP A 47 42.06 13.10 16.58
C ASP A 47 42.32 13.91 17.84
N SER A 48 41.73 13.44 18.94
CA SER A 48 41.89 13.89 20.33
C SER A 48 43.34 13.90 20.84
N ILE A 49 44.31 13.65 19.98
CA ILE A 49 45.75 13.55 20.24
C ILE A 49 46.52 14.79 19.75
N SER A 50 45.97 15.60 18.83
CA SER A 50 46.65 16.81 18.34
C SER A 50 45.88 18.08 18.69
N SER A 51 46.36 18.80 19.72
CA SER A 51 45.85 20.12 20.16
C SER A 51 46.05 21.26 19.13
N TYR A 52 46.25 20.95 17.85
CA TYR A 52 46.53 21.94 16.81
C TYR A 52 45.23 22.57 16.32
N LYS A 53 45.04 23.86 16.62
CA LYS A 53 43.89 24.63 16.16
C LYS A 53 43.87 24.65 14.62
N LEU A 54 42.74 24.23 14.02
CA LEU A 54 42.53 24.28 12.57
C LEU A 54 42.78 25.70 12.04
N SER A 55 43.41 25.79 10.87
CA SER A 55 43.60 27.09 10.22
C SER A 55 42.26 27.67 9.78
N LYS A 56 42.14 29.01 9.80
CA LYS A 56 40.93 29.71 9.34
C LYS A 56 40.57 29.34 7.90
N ALA A 57 41.56 29.17 7.03
CA ALA A 57 41.36 28.76 5.64
C ALA A 57 40.77 27.34 5.57
N THR A 58 41.28 26.41 6.38
CA THR A 58 40.76 25.03 6.44
C THR A 58 39.33 24.98 6.96
N ILE A 59 39.00 25.76 8.00
CA ILE A 59 37.62 25.81 8.52
C ILE A 59 36.66 26.30 7.45
N LEU A 60 37.00 27.37 6.73
CA LEU A 60 36.17 27.89 5.64
C LEU A 60 36.01 26.86 4.51
N GLN A 61 37.10 26.23 4.08
CA GLN A 61 37.06 25.23 3.01
C GLN A 61 36.16 24.03 3.36
N ARG A 62 36.34 23.45 4.56
CA ARG A 62 35.50 22.35 5.05
C ARG A 62 34.04 22.76 5.20
N SER A 63 33.79 24.01 5.61
CA SER A 63 32.43 24.56 5.70
C SER A 63 31.76 24.63 4.33
N ILE A 64 32.47 25.09 3.30
CA ILE A 64 31.96 25.15 1.92
C ILE A 64 31.62 23.74 1.42
N GLU A 65 32.51 22.78 1.60
CA GLU A 65 32.30 21.38 1.21
C GLU A 65 31.11 20.76 1.94
N HIS A 66 30.94 21.07 3.23
CA HIS A 66 29.80 20.60 4.01
C HIS A 66 28.49 21.17 3.49
N ILE A 67 28.42 22.49 3.21
CA ILE A 67 27.23 23.12 2.62
C ILE A 67 26.89 22.48 1.26
N GLN A 68 27.91 22.24 0.41
CA GLN A 68 27.70 21.57 -0.88
C GLN A 68 27.15 20.16 -0.72
N THR A 69 27.66 19.41 0.26
CA THR A 69 27.15 18.06 0.59
C THR A 69 25.71 18.12 1.10
N LEU A 70 25.39 19.07 1.98
CA LEU A 70 24.03 19.28 2.46
C LEU A 70 23.06 19.63 1.32
N HIS A 71 23.47 20.49 0.38
CA HIS A 71 22.67 20.81 -0.80
C HIS A 71 22.41 19.55 -1.65
N LYS A 72 23.43 18.75 -1.93
CA LYS A 72 23.28 17.49 -2.67
C LYS A 72 22.34 16.51 -1.95
N SER A 73 22.50 16.36 -0.63
CA SER A 73 21.65 15.48 0.18
C SER A 73 20.21 15.97 0.21
N LYS A 74 19.98 17.28 0.34
CA LYS A 74 18.65 17.89 0.28
C LYS A 74 17.97 17.60 -1.07
N THR A 75 18.65 17.87 -2.17
CA THR A 75 18.11 17.58 -3.52
C THR A 75 17.80 16.09 -3.71
N LYS A 76 18.66 15.21 -3.19
CA LYS A 76 18.41 13.76 -3.22
C LYS A 76 17.13 13.40 -2.46
N HIS A 77 16.97 13.88 -1.23
CA HIS A 77 15.76 13.61 -0.43
C HIS A 77 14.50 14.21 -1.07
N ASP A 78 14.59 15.41 -1.64
CA ASP A 78 13.46 16.05 -2.34
C ASP A 78 13.01 15.21 -3.55
N ASN A 79 13.95 14.65 -4.31
CA ASN A 79 13.65 13.74 -5.43
C ASN A 79 13.03 12.41 -4.96
N GLU A 80 13.55 11.79 -3.90
CA GLU A 80 12.99 10.57 -3.32
C GLU A 80 11.56 10.79 -2.83
N LEU A 81 11.32 11.92 -2.16
CA LEU A 81 10.00 12.31 -1.68
C LEU A 81 9.03 12.52 -2.85
N GLN A 82 9.48 13.14 -3.95
CA GLN A 82 8.66 13.28 -5.16
C GLN A 82 8.32 11.92 -5.78
N THR A 83 9.25 10.98 -5.84
CA THR A 83 9.00 9.62 -6.32
C THR A 83 7.98 8.90 -5.45
N LEU A 84 8.17 8.91 -4.13
CA LEU A 84 7.24 8.30 -3.17
C LEU A 84 5.82 8.87 -3.29
N ARG A 85 5.70 10.20 -3.48
CA ARG A 85 4.38 10.83 -3.73
C ARG A 85 3.71 10.34 -5.00
N LYS A 86 4.48 10.11 -6.08
CA LYS A 86 3.94 9.57 -7.33
C LYS A 86 3.48 8.12 -7.15
N GLU A 87 4.25 7.31 -6.42
CA GLU A 87 3.88 5.93 -6.11
C GLU A 87 2.61 5.86 -5.26
N LEU A 88 2.48 6.69 -4.22
CA LEU A 88 1.26 6.79 -3.42
C LEU A 88 0.04 7.16 -4.28
N CYS A 89 0.16 8.18 -5.13
CA CYS A 89 -0.91 8.57 -6.04
C CYS A 89 -1.31 7.42 -6.99
N ALA A 90 -0.33 6.69 -7.54
CA ALA A 90 -0.60 5.53 -8.37
C ALA A 90 -1.33 4.42 -7.61
N LEU A 91 -0.93 4.14 -6.37
CA LEU A 91 -1.58 3.16 -5.50
C LEU A 91 -3.00 3.58 -5.11
N GLU A 92 -3.23 4.86 -4.82
CA GLU A 92 -4.56 5.39 -4.54
C GLU A 92 -5.50 5.24 -5.74
N ILE A 93 -5.01 5.52 -6.95
CA ILE A 93 -5.76 5.31 -8.20
C ILE A 93 -6.06 3.81 -8.39
N MET A 94 -5.08 2.94 -8.18
CA MET A 94 -5.29 1.48 -8.27
C MET A 94 -6.33 1.01 -7.26
N ASN A 95 -6.25 1.46 -6.00
CA ASN A 95 -7.20 1.09 -4.96
C ASN A 95 -8.61 1.57 -5.33
N ALA A 96 -8.77 2.82 -5.76
CA ALA A 96 -10.06 3.35 -6.21
C ALA A 96 -10.65 2.53 -7.38
N ASN A 97 -9.81 2.12 -8.33
CA ASN A 97 -10.23 1.25 -9.43
C ASN A 97 -10.69 -0.13 -8.94
N TYR A 98 -9.95 -0.76 -8.01
CA TYR A 98 -10.33 -2.05 -7.44
C TYR A 98 -11.63 -1.95 -6.63
N GLU A 99 -11.79 -0.92 -5.81
CA GLU A 99 -13.04 -0.65 -5.08
C GLU A 99 -14.22 -0.44 -6.02
N GLN A 100 -14.01 0.24 -7.16
CA GLN A 100 -15.03 0.38 -8.18
C GLN A 100 -15.38 -0.97 -8.83
N MET A 101 -14.38 -1.78 -9.20
CA MET A 101 -14.63 -3.11 -9.75
C MET A 101 -15.35 -4.03 -8.76
N LEU A 102 -14.98 -3.98 -7.48
CA LEU A 102 -15.66 -4.72 -6.41
C LEU A 102 -17.12 -4.26 -6.26
N ARG A 103 -17.40 -2.95 -6.28
CA ARG A 103 -18.77 -2.43 -6.26
C ARG A 103 -19.57 -2.85 -7.49
N GLN A 104 -18.97 -2.80 -8.67
CA GLN A 104 -19.62 -3.27 -9.91
C GLN A 104 -19.88 -4.77 -9.89
N HIS A 105 -18.96 -5.56 -9.34
CA HIS A 105 -19.14 -6.99 -9.15
C HIS A 105 -20.22 -7.29 -8.10
N GLN A 106 -20.27 -6.57 -6.98
CA GLN A 106 -21.33 -6.70 -6.00
C GLN A 106 -22.70 -6.30 -6.56
N LEU A 107 -22.76 -5.23 -7.37
CA LEU A 107 -23.98 -4.82 -8.06
C LEU A 107 -24.40 -5.86 -9.10
N SER A 108 -23.46 -6.42 -9.87
CA SER A 108 -23.78 -7.49 -10.82
C SER A 108 -24.19 -8.78 -10.12
N LEU A 109 -23.63 -9.07 -8.94
CA LEU A 109 -24.07 -10.15 -8.07
C LEU A 109 -25.41 -9.85 -7.40
N GLN A 110 -25.77 -8.60 -7.10
CA GLN A 110 -27.09 -8.21 -6.60
C GLN A 110 -28.14 -8.26 -7.70
N LEU A 111 -27.82 -7.82 -8.92
CA LEU A 111 -28.69 -7.99 -10.09
C LEU A 111 -28.87 -9.48 -10.43
N ASN A 112 -27.79 -10.27 -10.34
CA ASN A 112 -27.88 -11.73 -10.46
C ASN A 112 -28.57 -12.38 -9.25
N HIS A 113 -28.40 -11.90 -8.02
CA HIS A 113 -29.10 -12.42 -6.84
C HIS A 113 -30.57 -12.02 -6.83
N GLN A 114 -30.97 -10.88 -7.40
CA GLN A 114 -32.38 -10.58 -7.65
C GLN A 114 -32.98 -11.52 -8.71
N GLN A 115 -32.16 -12.11 -9.59
CA GLN A 115 -32.60 -13.21 -10.46
C GLN A 115 -32.48 -14.62 -9.83
N ILE A 116 -31.50 -14.87 -8.95
CA ILE A 116 -31.19 -16.19 -8.35
C ILE A 116 -31.91 -16.42 -7.00
N ASN A 117 -32.40 -15.35 -6.35
CA ASN A 117 -33.27 -15.42 -5.15
C ASN A 117 -34.76 -15.37 -5.49
N GLN A 118 -35.17 -15.61 -6.74
CA GLN A 118 -36.58 -15.88 -7.02
C GLN A 118 -37.06 -17.23 -6.43
N VAL A 119 -36.13 -18.08 -6.00
CA VAL A 119 -36.43 -19.41 -5.46
C VAL A 119 -35.77 -19.54 -4.09
N SER A 120 -36.57 -19.77 -3.05
CA SER A 120 -36.07 -19.92 -1.67
C SER A 120 -35.10 -21.09 -1.55
N GLU A 121 -34.20 -21.06 -0.57
CA GLU A 121 -33.27 -22.18 -0.29
C GLU A 121 -34.02 -23.50 -0.05
N GLN A 122 -35.22 -23.42 0.53
CA GLN A 122 -36.08 -24.57 0.75
C GLN A 122 -36.47 -25.26 -0.56
N ILE A 123 -36.89 -24.50 -1.57
CA ILE A 123 -37.26 -25.05 -2.88
C ILE A 123 -36.02 -25.63 -3.59
N LYS A 124 -34.84 -24.98 -3.45
CA LYS A 124 -33.58 -25.52 -3.98
C LYS A 124 -33.25 -26.88 -3.37
N PHE A 125 -33.46 -27.03 -2.06
CA PHE A 125 -33.24 -28.29 -1.35
C PHE A 125 -34.25 -29.37 -1.78
N GLU A 126 -35.53 -29.03 -1.92
CA GLU A 126 -36.57 -29.96 -2.39
C GLU A 126 -36.31 -30.47 -3.81
N ILE A 127 -35.87 -29.60 -4.72
CA ILE A 127 -35.48 -30.00 -6.09
C ILE A 127 -34.27 -30.94 -6.06
N PHE A 128 -33.26 -30.62 -5.25
CA PHE A 128 -32.06 -31.46 -5.11
C PHE A 128 -32.41 -32.84 -4.52
N GLN A 129 -33.25 -32.86 -3.48
CA GLN A 129 -33.71 -34.10 -2.87
C GLN A 129 -34.47 -34.96 -3.89
N ALA A 130 -35.45 -34.38 -4.61
CA ALA A 130 -36.20 -35.09 -5.64
C ALA A 130 -35.27 -35.64 -6.74
N PHE A 131 -34.21 -34.92 -7.09
CA PHE A 131 -33.22 -35.39 -8.06
C PHE A 131 -32.44 -36.60 -7.54
N CYS A 132 -31.95 -36.54 -6.30
CA CYS A 132 -31.27 -37.67 -5.66
C CYS A 132 -32.19 -38.89 -5.52
N ASP A 133 -33.46 -38.68 -5.14
CA ASP A 133 -34.44 -39.76 -4.98
C ASP A 133 -34.75 -40.45 -6.31
N ASN A 134 -34.88 -39.69 -7.40
CA ASN A 134 -35.07 -40.26 -8.75
C ASN A 134 -33.84 -41.04 -9.22
N LEU A 135 -32.63 -40.54 -8.96
CA LEU A 135 -31.41 -41.28 -9.27
C LEU A 135 -31.32 -42.57 -8.47
N PHE A 136 -31.59 -42.51 -7.18
CA PHE A 136 -31.57 -43.69 -6.32
C PHE A 136 -32.63 -44.71 -6.72
N ALA A 137 -33.86 -44.29 -7.00
CA ALA A 137 -34.92 -45.18 -7.47
C ALA A 137 -34.56 -45.86 -8.81
N SER A 138 -33.89 -45.14 -9.72
CA SER A 138 -33.39 -45.73 -10.95
C SER A 138 -32.27 -46.74 -10.68
N PHE A 139 -31.36 -46.44 -9.75
CA PHE A 139 -30.30 -47.35 -9.36
C PHE A 139 -30.88 -48.64 -8.76
N ASP A 140 -31.79 -48.52 -7.79
CA ASP A 140 -32.42 -49.64 -7.10
C ASP A 140 -33.21 -50.56 -8.05
N ARG A 141 -33.83 -49.97 -9.09
CA ARG A 141 -34.59 -50.73 -10.09
C ARG A 141 -33.70 -51.45 -11.10
N TYR A 142 -32.58 -50.86 -11.51
CA TYR A 142 -31.77 -51.37 -12.63
C TYR A 142 -30.56 -52.18 -12.18
N VAL A 143 -30.03 -51.91 -10.98
CA VAL A 143 -28.88 -52.62 -10.45
C VAL A 143 -29.36 -53.88 -9.74
N THR A 144 -28.96 -55.03 -10.28
CA THR A 144 -29.33 -56.33 -9.74
C THR A 144 -28.18 -56.94 -8.95
N PHE A 145 -28.52 -57.59 -7.84
CA PHE A 145 -27.57 -58.26 -6.98
C PHE A 145 -27.48 -59.74 -7.35
N GLY A 146 -26.30 -60.17 -7.78
CA GLY A 146 -26.01 -61.55 -8.17
C GLY A 146 -24.54 -61.87 -7.92
N ASP A 147 -23.83 -62.33 -8.97
CA ASP A 147 -22.37 -62.41 -8.94
C ASP A 147 -21.70 -61.06 -9.30
N PHE A 148 -20.39 -60.93 -9.08
CA PHE A 148 -19.66 -59.70 -9.37
C PHE A 148 -19.74 -59.30 -10.86
N LYS A 149 -19.89 -60.26 -11.77
CA LYS A 149 -19.97 -60.00 -13.21
C LYS A 149 -21.33 -59.40 -13.58
N GLN A 150 -22.42 -59.92 -13.01
CA GLN A 150 -23.78 -59.39 -13.18
C GLN A 150 -23.94 -58.03 -12.50
N LEU A 151 -23.38 -57.87 -11.30
CA LEU A 151 -23.38 -56.58 -10.59
C LEU A 151 -22.61 -55.52 -11.39
N SER A 152 -21.39 -55.82 -11.83
CA SER A 152 -20.59 -54.86 -12.60
C SER A 152 -21.27 -54.52 -13.93
N ALA A 153 -21.80 -55.51 -14.66
CA ALA A 153 -22.53 -55.27 -15.91
C ALA A 153 -23.79 -54.40 -15.71
N SER A 154 -24.58 -54.65 -14.66
CA SER A 154 -25.80 -53.87 -14.38
C SER A 154 -25.49 -52.44 -13.97
N ILE A 155 -24.42 -52.21 -13.18
CA ILE A 155 -23.96 -50.85 -12.84
C ILE A 155 -23.48 -50.10 -14.08
N PHE A 156 -22.67 -50.73 -14.95
CA PHE A 156 -22.20 -50.09 -16.18
C PHE A 156 -23.37 -49.72 -17.12
N ASN A 157 -24.34 -50.62 -17.29
CA ASN A 157 -25.52 -50.35 -18.10
C ASN A 157 -26.36 -49.21 -17.51
N TRP A 158 -26.59 -49.21 -16.19
CA TRP A 158 -27.30 -48.12 -15.52
C TRP A 158 -26.58 -46.79 -15.69
N LEU A 159 -25.25 -46.75 -15.54
CA LEU A 159 -24.47 -45.52 -15.71
C LEU A 159 -24.54 -45.00 -17.16
N GLU A 160 -24.50 -45.89 -18.15
CA GLU A 160 -24.62 -45.53 -19.57
C GLU A 160 -26.02 -45.03 -19.94
N GLU A 161 -27.07 -45.53 -19.32
CA GLU A 161 -28.46 -45.11 -19.61
C GLU A 161 -28.88 -43.87 -18.79
N HIS A 162 -28.57 -43.86 -17.49
CA HIS A 162 -29.05 -42.86 -16.53
C HIS A 162 -28.00 -41.86 -16.05
N GLY A 163 -26.71 -42.20 -16.12
CA GLY A 163 -25.59 -41.36 -15.64
C GLY A 163 -25.08 -40.34 -16.67
N LYS A 164 -25.57 -40.35 -17.91
CA LYS A 164 -25.14 -39.41 -18.95
C LYS A 164 -25.57 -37.97 -18.62
N PRO A 165 -24.71 -36.96 -18.88
CA PRO A 165 -25.03 -35.55 -18.60
C PRO A 165 -26.37 -35.08 -19.20
N GLN A 166 -26.73 -35.58 -20.39
CA GLN A 166 -27.98 -35.23 -21.05
C GLN A 166 -29.20 -35.83 -20.33
N THR A 167 -29.11 -37.07 -19.86
CA THR A 167 -30.17 -37.74 -19.09
C THR A 167 -30.37 -37.06 -17.74
N LEU A 168 -29.27 -36.73 -17.04
CA LEU A 168 -29.33 -35.98 -15.78
C LEU A 168 -29.95 -34.59 -15.96
N ARG A 169 -29.57 -33.88 -17.03
CA ARG A 169 -30.17 -32.59 -17.37
C ARG A 169 -31.67 -32.71 -17.64
N HIS A 170 -32.08 -33.74 -18.38
CA HIS A 170 -33.50 -34.00 -18.65
C HIS A 170 -34.28 -34.29 -17.37
N MET A 171 -33.72 -35.10 -16.46
CA MET A 171 -34.30 -35.39 -15.15
C MET A 171 -34.48 -34.12 -14.32
N CYS A 172 -33.43 -33.29 -14.18
CA CYS A 172 -33.54 -32.00 -13.49
C CYS A 172 -34.63 -31.10 -14.08
N LEU A 173 -34.72 -31.02 -15.42
CA LEU A 173 -35.73 -30.20 -16.09
C LEU A 173 -37.15 -30.74 -15.90
N SER A 174 -37.32 -32.07 -15.85
CA SER A 174 -38.61 -32.70 -15.54
C SER A 174 -39.04 -32.37 -14.12
N ILE A 175 -38.15 -32.55 -13.14
CA ILE A 175 -38.40 -32.22 -11.74
C ILE A 175 -38.78 -30.75 -11.61
N LEU A 176 -37.99 -29.85 -12.18
CA LEU A 176 -38.30 -28.42 -12.19
C LEU A 176 -39.70 -28.14 -12.75
N ARG A 177 -40.05 -28.76 -13.89
CA ARG A 177 -41.38 -28.62 -14.49
C ARG A 177 -42.48 -29.10 -13.53
N ASP A 178 -42.31 -30.25 -12.90
CA ASP A 178 -43.29 -30.83 -11.99
C ASP A 178 -43.49 -29.97 -10.73
N PHE A 179 -42.43 -29.34 -10.23
CA PHE A 179 -42.50 -28.34 -9.16
C PHE A 179 -43.24 -27.07 -9.58
N TYR A 180 -43.02 -26.58 -10.81
CA TYR A 180 -43.73 -25.41 -11.34
C TYR A 180 -45.21 -25.70 -11.64
N THR A 181 -45.57 -26.92 -12.04
CA THR A 181 -46.97 -27.31 -12.31
C THR A 181 -47.72 -27.72 -11.05
N SER A 182 -47.03 -28.22 -10.03
CA SER A 182 -47.63 -28.59 -8.73
C SER A 182 -47.75 -27.43 -7.75
N SER A 183 -47.08 -26.30 -7.98
CA SER A 183 -47.27 -25.07 -7.20
C SER A 183 -48.44 -24.27 -7.80
N PRO A 184 -49.65 -24.30 -7.21
CA PRO A 184 -50.72 -23.45 -7.68
C PRO A 184 -50.45 -22.04 -7.18
N ASN A 185 -50.12 -21.12 -8.09
CA ASN A 185 -50.29 -19.67 -7.96
C ASN A 185 -50.59 -19.17 -6.53
N SER A 186 -49.58 -19.01 -5.69
CA SER A 186 -49.65 -18.03 -4.61
C SER A 186 -49.27 -16.67 -5.20
N VAL A 187 -50.19 -16.15 -6.02
CA VAL A 187 -50.28 -14.73 -6.35
C VAL A 187 -50.96 -14.05 -5.17
N ASN A 188 -50.16 -13.39 -4.33
CA ASN A 188 -50.44 -12.10 -3.68
C ASN A 188 -49.22 -11.65 -2.89
#